data_AF-A0A1M7YPE5-F1
#
_entry.id   AF-A0A1M7YPE5-F1
#
_cell.length_a   1.000
_cell.length_b   1.000
_cell.length_c   1.000
_cell.angle_alpha   90.00
_cell.angle_beta   90.00
_cell.angle_gamma   90.00
#
_symmetry.space_group_name_H-M   'P 1'
#
loop_
_entity.id
_entity.type
_entity.pdbx_description
1 polymer ?
#
loop_
_entity_poly.entity_id
_entity_poly.type
_entity_poly.pdbx_seq_one_letter_code
_entity_poly.pdbx_strand_id
1 'polypeptide(L)'
;MTCSCGKPASILSPVPLCEQCALETALSLLSQCQLSDQSVRALIQSELNIPVKTQEHFSASDIADETGVSAQKIGRISNKYQLKCPDFGEWRLTKATNSNKQIESFFYNAQGRKQIMKLLKDGGYT
;
A
#
# COMPACT_ATOMS: atom_id res chain seq x y z
N MET A 1 -46.63 -2.97 4.29
CA MET A 1 -46.13 -3.41 5.60
C MET A 1 -45.81 -2.17 6.42
N THR A 2 -46.41 -2.01 7.59
CA THR A 2 -46.20 -0.87 8.49
C THR A 2 -45.24 -1.27 9.61
N CYS A 3 -44.40 -0.34 10.03
CA CYS A 3 -43.61 -0.52 11.25
C CYS A 3 -44.55 -0.68 12.46
N SER A 4 -44.08 -1.32 13.54
CA SER A 4 -44.81 -1.49 14.80
C SER A 4 -45.27 -0.18 15.47
N CYS A 5 -44.83 0.98 14.96
CA CYS A 5 -45.30 2.32 15.36
C CYS A 5 -46.27 3.00 14.37
N GLY A 6 -46.76 2.29 13.35
CA GLY A 6 -47.84 2.76 12.47
C GLY A 6 -47.45 3.65 11.28
N LYS A 7 -46.16 3.93 11.07
CA LYS A 7 -45.67 4.69 9.90
C LYS A 7 -45.40 3.77 8.69
N PRO A 8 -45.56 4.26 7.45
CA PRO A 8 -45.25 3.48 6.25
C PRO A 8 -43.75 3.17 6.21
N ALA A 9 -43.40 1.88 6.18
CA ALA A 9 -42.02 1.44 6.00
C ALA A 9 -41.71 1.43 4.50
N SER A 10 -40.84 2.33 4.07
CA SER A 10 -40.31 2.33 2.71
C SER A 10 -39.19 1.29 2.61
N ILE A 11 -39.43 0.21 1.88
CA ILE A 11 -38.34 -0.61 1.35
C ILE A 11 -37.72 0.23 0.22
N LEU A 12 -36.76 1.09 0.55
CA LEU A 12 -35.83 1.57 -0.47
C LEU A 12 -34.90 0.40 -0.75
N SER A 13 -34.96 -0.15 -1.97
CA SER A 13 -33.83 -0.89 -2.51
C SER A 13 -32.54 -0.13 -2.17
N PRO A 14 -31.49 -0.79 -1.65
CA PRO A 14 -30.28 -0.09 -1.23
C PRO A 14 -29.78 0.79 -2.38
N VAL A 15 -29.48 2.05 -2.08
CA VAL A 15 -28.93 2.98 -3.06
C VAL A 15 -27.64 2.35 -3.59
N PRO A 16 -27.49 2.18 -4.92
CA PRO A 16 -26.24 1.69 -5.47
C PRO A 16 -25.13 2.71 -5.16
N LEU A 17 -24.13 2.28 -4.39
CA LEU A 17 -22.97 3.09 -4.05
C LEU A 17 -21.82 2.71 -4.99
N CYS A 18 -21.03 3.70 -5.43
CA CYS A 18 -19.72 3.40 -5.99
C CYS A 18 -18.80 2.85 -4.88
N GLU A 19 -17.70 2.21 -5.26
CA GLU A 19 -16.78 1.56 -4.32
C GLU A 19 -16.31 2.50 -3.18
N GLN A 20 -15.98 3.75 -3.49
CA GLN A 20 -15.54 4.74 -2.51
C GLN A 20 -16.65 5.12 -1.51
N CYS A 21 -17.87 5.42 -2.02
CA CYS A 21 -18.99 5.75 -1.15
C CYS A 21 -19.43 4.56 -0.29
N ALA A 22 -19.31 3.33 -0.81
CA ALA A 22 -19.58 2.11 -0.05
C ALA A 22 -18.59 1.94 1.11
N LEU A 23 -17.30 2.19 0.86
CA LEU A 23 -16.24 2.10 1.87
C LEU A 23 -16.40 3.15 2.98
N GLU A 24 -16.65 4.41 2.63
CA GLU A 24 -16.86 5.49 3.59
C GLU A 24 -18.12 5.27 4.46
N THR A 25 -19.19 4.78 3.83
CA THR A 25 -20.43 4.42 4.53
C THR A 25 -20.18 3.28 5.52
N ALA A 26 -19.46 2.23 5.11
CA ALA A 26 -19.13 1.11 5.98
C ALA A 26 -18.27 1.53 7.18
N LEU A 27 -17.24 2.36 6.95
CA LEU A 27 -16.37 2.87 8.02
C LEU A 27 -17.11 3.79 9.00
N SER A 28 -17.98 4.66 8.49
CA SER A 28 -18.82 5.53 9.32
C SER A 28 -19.78 4.72 10.20
N LEU A 29 -20.42 3.69 9.63
CA LEU A 29 -21.30 2.78 10.38
C LEU A 29 -20.53 2.01 11.46
N LEU A 30 -19.33 1.51 11.15
CA LEU A 30 -18.49 0.82 12.13
C LEU A 30 -18.07 1.73 13.30
N SER A 31 -17.79 3.00 13.02
CA SER A 31 -17.49 4.01 14.05
C SER A 31 -18.69 4.26 14.97
N GLN A 32 -19.91 4.25 14.42
CA GLN A 32 -21.14 4.43 15.19
C GLN A 32 -21.51 3.21 16.05
N CYS A 33 -21.00 2.03 15.72
CA CYS A 33 -21.26 0.79 16.47
C CYS A 33 -20.56 0.72 17.85
N GLN A 34 -19.81 1.76 18.26
CA GLN A 34 -19.12 1.83 19.57
C GLN A 34 -18.36 0.54 19.92
N LEU A 35 -17.75 -0.10 18.92
CA LEU A 35 -17.03 -1.35 19.12
C LEU A 35 -15.82 -1.11 20.02
N SER A 36 -15.58 -2.05 20.95
CA SER A 36 -14.33 -2.03 21.72
C SER A 36 -13.14 -2.25 20.78
N ASP A 37 -11.97 -1.69 21.14
CA ASP A 37 -10.73 -1.90 20.40
C ASP A 37 -10.41 -3.39 20.17
N GLN A 38 -10.80 -4.25 21.11
CA GLN A 38 -10.61 -5.70 21.01
C GLN A 38 -11.51 -6.34 19.94
N SER A 39 -12.75 -5.86 19.80
CA SER A 39 -13.68 -6.30 18.77
C SER A 39 -13.22 -5.86 17.37
N VAL A 40 -12.68 -4.64 17.24
CA VAL A 40 -12.09 -4.15 15.99
C VAL A 40 -10.88 -4.99 15.59
N ARG A 41 -9.99 -5.30 16.55
CA ARG A 41 -8.82 -6.16 16.31
C ARG A 41 -9.21 -7.58 15.91
N ALA A 42 -10.25 -8.15 16.52
CA ALA A 42 -10.74 -9.48 16.17
C ALA A 42 -11.27 -9.54 14.72
N LEU A 43 -11.97 -8.49 14.26
CA LEU A 43 -12.44 -8.39 12.86
C LEU A 43 -11.28 -8.29 11.85
N ILE A 44 -10.19 -7.61 12.24
CA ILE A 44 -8.97 -7.53 11.42
C ILE A 44 -8.25 -8.89 11.39
N GLN A 45 -8.27 -9.64 12.50
CA GLN A 45 -7.62 -10.94 12.63
C GLN A 45 -8.41 -12.11 12.02
N SER A 46 -9.72 -11.95 11.82
CA SER A 46 -10.61 -13.04 11.36
C SER A 46 -10.48 -13.39 9.87
N GLU A 47 -9.34 -13.10 9.23
CA GLU A 47 -9.06 -13.42 7.81
C GLU A 47 -10.20 -13.02 6.86
N LEU A 48 -10.85 -11.88 7.13
CA LEU A 48 -11.66 -11.24 6.11
C LEU A 48 -10.69 -10.81 5.02
N ASN A 49 -10.72 -11.50 3.87
CA ASN A 49 -9.91 -11.19 2.69
C ASN A 49 -10.38 -9.87 2.07
N ILE A 50 -10.15 -8.77 2.79
CA ILE A 50 -10.30 -7.41 2.33
C ILE A 50 -9.04 -7.13 1.50
N PRO A 51 -9.15 -6.75 0.22
CA PRO A 51 -7.98 -6.44 -0.60
C PRO A 51 -7.23 -5.27 0.06
N VAL A 52 -6.09 -5.58 0.66
CA VAL A 52 -5.18 -4.57 1.20
C VAL A 52 -4.65 -3.81 -0.01
N LYS A 53 -4.89 -2.49 -0.07
CA LYS A 53 -4.13 -1.60 -0.96
C LYS A 53 -2.66 -1.80 -0.62
N THR A 54 -1.99 -2.64 -1.40
CA THR A 54 -0.54 -2.81 -1.31
C THR A 54 0.06 -1.43 -1.54
N GLN A 55 0.90 -0.99 -0.61
CA GLN A 55 1.65 0.26 -0.80
C GLN A 55 2.40 0.14 -2.12
N GLU A 56 2.38 1.20 -2.93
CA GLU A 56 3.16 1.20 -4.17
C GLU A 56 4.64 1.03 -3.83
N HIS A 57 5.25 0.03 -4.45
CA HIS A 57 6.67 -0.21 -4.32
C HIS A 57 7.34 -0.05 -5.68
N PHE A 58 8.55 0.50 -5.65
CA PHE A 58 9.32 0.88 -6.82
C PHE A 58 10.58 0.03 -6.88
N SER A 59 10.85 -0.56 -8.04
CA SER A 59 12.14 -1.18 -8.30
C SER A 59 13.24 -0.12 -8.43
N ALA A 60 14.50 -0.55 -8.38
CA ALA A 60 15.62 0.33 -8.67
C ALA A 60 15.55 0.92 -10.10
N SER A 61 14.92 0.20 -11.04
CA SER A 61 14.71 0.67 -12.42
C SER A 61 13.65 1.77 -12.47
N ASP A 62 12.53 1.61 -11.76
CA ASP A 62 11.47 2.63 -11.76
C ASP A 62 12.00 3.98 -11.23
N ILE A 63 12.76 3.94 -10.13
CA ILE A 63 13.37 5.15 -9.56
C ILE A 63 14.44 5.73 -10.50
N ALA A 64 15.19 4.87 -11.18
CA ALA A 64 16.22 5.28 -12.15
C ALA A 64 15.60 6.00 -13.35
N ASP A 65 14.52 5.46 -13.91
CA ASP A 65 13.78 6.04 -15.04
C ASP A 65 13.20 7.40 -14.67
N GLU A 66 12.65 7.54 -13.46
CA GLU A 66 12.13 8.82 -12.95
C GLU A 66 13.21 9.89 -12.70
N THR A 67 14.42 9.46 -12.29
CA THR A 67 15.50 10.38 -11.91
C THR A 67 16.54 10.60 -13.02
N GLY A 68 16.41 9.90 -14.15
CA GLY A 68 17.33 9.97 -15.29
C GLY A 68 18.72 9.41 -15.00
N VAL A 69 18.86 8.52 -14.01
CA VAL A 69 20.12 7.81 -13.70
C VAL A 69 20.00 6.33 -14.04
N SER A 70 21.08 5.55 -13.91
CA SER A 70 21.01 4.10 -14.10
C SER A 70 20.56 3.36 -12.85
N ALA A 71 19.84 2.24 -13.02
CA ALA A 71 19.45 1.35 -11.92
C ALA A 71 20.66 0.86 -11.09
N GLN A 72 21.84 0.70 -11.72
CA GLN A 72 23.06 0.35 -10.98
C GLN A 72 23.47 1.47 -10.02
N LYS A 73 23.32 2.74 -10.40
CA LYS A 73 23.63 3.88 -9.53
C LYS A 73 22.71 3.88 -8.30
N ILE A 74 21.41 3.64 -8.50
CA ILE A 74 20.44 3.48 -7.41
C ILE A 74 20.86 2.35 -6.47
N GLY A 75 21.24 1.19 -7.03
CA GLY A 75 21.73 0.05 -6.24
C GLY A 75 22.98 0.36 -5.42
N ARG A 76 23.94 1.11 -5.98
CA ARG A 76 25.16 1.52 -5.27
C ARG A 76 24.87 2.49 -4.13
N ILE A 77 23.99 3.47 -4.33
CA ILE A 77 23.55 4.41 -3.28
C ILE A 77 22.84 3.63 -2.17
N SER A 78 21.90 2.77 -2.53
CA SER A 78 21.14 1.96 -1.58
C SER A 78 22.06 1.08 -0.72
N ASN A 79 23.06 0.43 -1.32
CA ASN A 79 24.05 -0.34 -0.55
C ASN A 79 24.94 0.57 0.33
N LYS A 80 25.41 1.71 -0.20
CA LYS A 80 26.31 2.64 0.51
C LYS A 80 25.66 3.22 1.77
N TYR A 81 24.38 3.57 1.68
CA TYR A 81 23.61 4.17 2.78
C TYR A 81 22.70 3.17 3.50
N GLN A 82 22.87 1.86 3.24
CA GLN A 82 22.15 0.77 3.91
C GLN A 82 20.62 0.92 3.84
N LEU A 83 20.10 1.39 2.70
CA LEU A 83 18.67 1.61 2.49
C LEU A 83 17.89 0.33 2.17
N LYS A 84 18.57 -0.82 2.11
CA LYS A 84 17.93 -2.14 1.94
C LYS A 84 17.53 -2.73 3.28
N CYS A 85 16.64 -2.03 3.99
CA CYS A 85 16.09 -2.47 5.25
C CYS A 85 14.55 -2.49 5.20
N PRO A 86 13.88 -3.21 6.12
CA PRO A 86 12.42 -3.31 6.15
C PRO A 86 11.70 -1.95 6.20
N ASP A 87 12.34 -0.92 6.76
CA ASP A 87 11.74 0.42 6.86
C ASP A 87 11.62 1.13 5.50
N PHE A 88 12.48 0.80 4.54
CA PHE A 88 12.58 1.47 3.24
C PHE A 88 12.11 0.61 2.07
N GLY A 89 11.67 -0.62 2.33
CA GLY A 89 11.18 -1.52 1.29
C GLY A 89 11.28 -2.97 1.68
N GLU A 90 11.16 -3.84 0.69
CA GLU A 90 11.14 -5.29 0.88
C GLU A 90 11.85 -6.03 -0.25
N TRP A 91 12.34 -7.22 0.08
CA TRP A 91 12.91 -8.13 -0.90
C TRP A 91 11.80 -8.96 -1.56
N ARG A 92 11.84 -9.05 -2.88
CA ARG A 92 10.93 -9.88 -3.67
C ARG A 92 11.71 -10.73 -4.66
N LEU A 93 11.22 -11.94 -4.89
CA LEU A 93 11.75 -12.79 -5.94
C LEU A 93 11.17 -12.36 -7.29
N THR A 94 12.03 -11.97 -8.22
CA THR A 94 11.66 -11.55 -9.58
C THR A 94 12.37 -12.40 -10.63
N LYS A 95 11.87 -12.37 -11.86
CA LYS A 95 12.61 -12.91 -13.01
C LYS A 95 13.73 -11.95 -13.38
N ALA A 96 14.94 -12.47 -13.60
CA ALA A 96 16.04 -11.67 -14.10
C ALA A 96 15.71 -11.07 -15.48
N THR A 97 16.05 -9.80 -15.70
CA THR A 97 15.73 -9.07 -16.96
C THR A 97 16.26 -9.79 -18.21
N ASN A 98 17.45 -10.40 -18.13
CA ASN A 98 18.14 -11.01 -19.28
C ASN A 98 18.25 -12.55 -19.20
N SER A 99 17.55 -13.20 -18.26
CA SER A 99 17.69 -14.65 -18.06
C SER A 99 16.40 -15.26 -17.51
N ASN A 100 16.22 -16.57 -17.70
CA ASN A 100 15.12 -17.31 -17.09
C ASN A 100 15.36 -17.65 -15.60
N LYS A 101 16.41 -17.09 -15.00
CA LYS A 101 16.71 -17.26 -13.57
C LYS A 101 15.80 -16.37 -12.71
N GLN A 102 15.39 -16.90 -11.57
CA GLN A 102 14.77 -16.12 -10.50
C GLN A 102 15.86 -15.49 -9.64
N ILE A 103 15.72 -14.20 -9.34
CA ILE A 103 16.67 -13.43 -8.55
C ILE A 103 15.93 -12.65 -7.47
N GLU A 104 16.61 -12.36 -6.38
CA GLU A 104 16.09 -11.49 -5.34
C GLU A 104 16.32 -10.02 -5.71
N SER A 105 15.26 -9.22 -5.69
CA SER A 105 15.30 -7.79 -6.00
C SER A 105 14.66 -6.99 -4.87
N PHE A 106 15.29 -5.89 -4.50
CA PHE A 106 14.76 -5.00 -3.46
C PHE A 106 13.82 -3.96 -4.10
N PHE A 107 12.61 -3.86 -3.54
CA PHE A 107 11.57 -2.94 -3.93
C PHE A 107 11.40 -1.87 -2.85
N TYR A 108 11.61 -0.62 -3.21
CA TYR A 108 11.55 0.51 -2.30
C TYR A 108 10.11 0.96 -2.10
N ASN A 109 9.73 1.24 -0.86
CA ASN A 109 8.50 1.94 -0.58
C ASN A 109 8.67 3.46 -0.81
N ALA A 110 7.62 4.24 -0.58
CA ALA A 110 7.66 5.69 -0.76
C ALA A 110 8.77 6.39 0.08
N GLN A 111 9.06 5.89 1.29
CA GLN A 111 10.12 6.42 2.15
C GLN A 111 11.51 6.15 1.55
N GLY A 112 11.77 4.92 1.12
CA GLY A 112 13.03 4.52 0.50
C GLY A 112 13.30 5.31 -0.78
N ARG A 113 12.27 5.45 -1.64
CA ARG A 113 12.33 6.29 -2.85
C ARG A 113 12.69 7.73 -2.52
N LYS A 114 12.02 8.34 -1.53
CA LYS A 114 12.28 9.73 -1.11
C LYS A 114 13.73 9.92 -0.62
N GLN A 115 14.24 8.98 0.16
CA GLN A 115 15.60 9.04 0.68
C GLN A 115 16.65 8.90 -0.44
N ILE A 116 16.43 7.99 -1.39
CA ILE A 116 17.29 7.86 -2.57
C ILE A 116 17.32 9.16 -3.38
N MET A 117 16.15 9.75 -3.63
CA MET A 117 16.05 11.02 -4.36
C MET A 117 16.77 12.16 -3.65
N LYS A 118 16.73 12.20 -2.30
CA LYS A 118 17.48 13.18 -1.51
C LYS A 118 18.98 12.99 -1.68
N LEU A 119 19.48 11.77 -1.55
CA LEU A 119 20.91 11.44 -1.68
C LEU A 119 21.45 11.72 -3.10
N LEU A 120 20.61 11.60 -4.12
CA LEU A 120 20.95 11.97 -5.49
C LEU A 120 21.13 13.49 -5.66
N LYS A 121 20.30 14.30 -4.99
CA LYS A 121 20.37 15.78 -5.03
C LYS A 121 21.54 16.32 -4.22
N ASP A 122 21.83 15.72 -3.07
CA ASP A 122 22.88 16.17 -2.15
C ASP A 122 24.31 15.86 -2.66
N GLY A 123 24.46 15.35 -3.89
CA GLY A 123 25.77 15.14 -4.52
C GLY A 123 26.60 14.03 -3.87
N GLY A 124 26.01 13.14 -3.05
CA GLY A 124 26.71 12.05 -2.31
C GLY A 124 27.34 10.95 -3.18
N TYR A 125 27.45 11.21 -4.48
CA TYR A 125 27.98 10.36 -5.54
C TYR A 125 28.84 11.23 -6.50
N THR A 126 29.88 11.86 -5.97
CA THR A 126 31.12 12.16 -6.71
C THR A 126 32.15 11.12 -6.32
#